data_AF-A0A3B8JKE0-F1
#
_entry.id   AF-A0A3B8JKE0-F1
#
_cell.length_a   1.000
_cell.length_b   1.000
_cell.length_c   1.000
_cell.angle_alpha   90.00
_cell.angle_beta   90.00
_cell.angle_gamma   90.00
#
_symmetry.space_group_name_H-M   'P 1'
#
loop_
_entity.id
_entity.type
_entity.pdbx_description
1 polymer ?
#
loop_
_entity_poly.entity_id
_entity_poly.type
_entity_poly.pdbx_seq_one_letter_code
_entity_poly.pdbx_strand_id
1 'polypeptide(L)'
;MIEMKVAGIALDAITKSPIVMLKDSSDRRALPIYIGQDQAKAIISALERQAPPRPLTHDLFVNLMQGWNMKLERIIIHSLQDNTFYAILCVRQGEVKKEIDARPSDAIAIALRTNSPIWVMEEVIADASIPVDRDADEEERRAFREFVSNIRPEDFTQRRGFQPNGES
;
A
#
# COMPACT_ATOMS: atom_id res chain seq x y z
N MET A 1 -9.76 -11.86 8.71
CA MET A 1 -9.02 -10.70 8.15
C MET A 1 -7.55 -10.93 8.40
N ILE A 2 -6.70 -10.55 7.45
CA ILE A 2 -5.25 -10.70 7.50
C ILE A 2 -4.61 -9.32 7.58
N GLU A 3 -3.68 -9.13 8.51
CA GLU A 3 -2.88 -7.91 8.58
C GLU A 3 -1.83 -7.94 7.48
N MET A 4 -1.73 -6.85 6.73
CA MET A 4 -0.78 -6.72 5.63
C MET A 4 0.10 -5.48 5.81
N LYS A 5 1.25 -5.50 5.14
CA LYS A 5 2.20 -4.40 5.08
C LYS A 5 2.45 -4.01 3.64
N VAL A 6 2.70 -2.73 3.41
CA VAL A 6 3.14 -2.24 2.10
C VAL A 6 4.57 -2.70 1.87
N ALA A 7 4.77 -3.63 0.94
CA ALA A 7 6.09 -4.13 0.57
C ALA A 7 6.81 -3.18 -0.39
N GLY A 8 6.07 -2.41 -1.19
CA GLY A 8 6.61 -1.43 -2.11
C GLY A 8 5.62 -1.04 -3.20
N ILE A 9 6.09 -0.23 -4.15
CA ILE A 9 5.38 0.10 -5.39
C ILE A 9 6.23 -0.39 -6.56
N ALA A 10 5.58 -1.07 -7.51
CA ALA A 10 6.18 -1.51 -8.77
C ALA A 10 5.48 -0.82 -9.95
N LEU A 11 6.09 -0.87 -11.13
CA LEU A 11 5.45 -0.47 -12.38
C LEU A 11 5.17 -1.72 -13.23
N ASP A 12 3.96 -1.79 -13.76
CA ASP A 12 3.61 -2.74 -14.82
C ASP A 12 4.48 -2.48 -16.06
N ALA A 13 5.21 -3.47 -16.58
CA ALA A 13 6.20 -3.20 -17.63
C ALA A 13 5.58 -2.79 -18.96
N ILE A 14 4.30 -3.13 -19.19
CA ILE A 14 3.61 -2.85 -20.45
C ILE A 14 2.94 -1.47 -20.36
N THR A 15 2.09 -1.28 -19.36
CA THR A 15 1.27 -0.08 -19.23
C THR A 15 1.98 1.05 -18.50
N LYS A 16 3.09 0.75 -17.81
CA LYS A 16 3.78 1.66 -16.88
C LYS A 16 2.86 2.20 -15.79
N SER A 17 1.77 1.50 -15.52
CA SER A 17 0.86 1.80 -14.42
C SER A 17 1.47 1.35 -13.09
N PRO A 18 1.35 2.15 -12.02
CA PRO A 18 1.88 1.79 -10.72
C PRO A 18 0.98 0.78 -10.00
N ILE A 19 1.62 -0.14 -9.30
CA ILE A 19 1.00 -1.21 -8.51
C ILE A 19 1.56 -1.11 -7.10
N VAL A 20 0.71 -0.93 -6.10
CA VAL A 20 1.12 -1.09 -4.70
C VAL A 20 1.03 -2.56 -4.32
N MET A 21 2.09 -3.08 -3.72
CA MET A 21 2.17 -4.47 -3.29
C MET A 21 1.97 -4.57 -1.78
N LEU A 22 0.92 -5.26 -1.35
CA LEU A 22 0.69 -5.61 0.04
C LEU A 22 1.17 -7.04 0.30
N LYS A 23 1.83 -7.29 1.44
CA LYS A 23 2.25 -8.62 1.87
C LYS A 23 1.80 -8.93 3.27
N ASP A 24 1.45 -10.18 3.53
CA ASP A 24 1.18 -10.65 4.89
C ASP A 24 2.46 -10.80 5.71
N SER A 25 2.33 -10.96 7.02
CA SER A 25 3.48 -11.10 7.93
C SER A 25 4.33 -12.35 7.69
N SER A 26 3.79 -13.37 7.02
CA SER A 26 4.53 -14.58 6.67
C SER A 26 5.22 -14.51 5.30
N ASP A 27 5.07 -13.40 4.57
CA ASP A 27 5.58 -13.21 3.20
C ASP A 27 5.13 -14.31 2.23
N ARG A 28 4.01 -14.99 2.49
CA ARG A 28 3.48 -16.07 1.64
C ARG A 28 2.42 -15.58 0.67
N ARG A 29 1.77 -14.46 0.96
CA ARG A 29 0.70 -13.89 0.15
C ARG A 29 1.01 -12.46 -0.21
N ALA A 30 0.87 -12.15 -1.48
CA ALA A 30 1.00 -10.81 -2.02
C ALA A 30 -0.35 -10.38 -2.63
N LEU A 31 -0.79 -9.15 -2.34
CA LEU A 31 -1.96 -8.57 -2.96
C LEU A 31 -1.54 -7.33 -3.77
N PRO A 32 -1.52 -7.43 -5.12
CA PRO A 32 -1.27 -6.29 -5.99
C PRO A 32 -2.53 -5.43 -6.13
N ILE A 33 -2.38 -4.12 -6.00
CA ILE A 33 -3.46 -3.16 -6.24
C ILE A 33 -2.96 -2.10 -7.21
N TYR A 34 -3.59 -2.02 -8.39
CA TYR A 34 -3.32 -0.96 -9.37
C TYR A 34 -3.79 0.39 -8.82
N ILE A 35 -2.94 1.40 -8.95
CA ILE A 35 -3.19 2.76 -8.48
C ILE A 35 -2.78 3.77 -9.56
N GLY A 36 -3.21 5.02 -9.43
CA GLY A 36 -2.72 6.09 -10.30
C GLY A 36 -1.36 6.64 -9.85
N GLN A 37 -0.71 7.37 -10.75
CA GLN A 37 0.62 7.96 -10.52
C GLN A 37 0.66 8.89 -9.30
N ASP A 38 -0.36 9.72 -9.11
CA ASP A 38 -0.39 10.65 -7.98
C ASP A 38 -0.62 9.93 -6.64
N GLN A 39 -1.39 8.85 -6.65
CA GLN A 39 -1.54 7.98 -5.47
C GLN A 39 -0.23 7.26 -5.14
N ALA A 40 0.48 6.78 -6.15
CA ALA A 40 1.78 6.14 -5.97
C ALA A 40 2.79 7.09 -5.31
N LYS A 41 2.89 8.34 -5.81
CA LYS A 41 3.73 9.38 -5.20
C LYS A 41 3.35 9.64 -3.73
N ALA A 42 2.06 9.72 -3.44
CA ALA A 42 1.57 9.96 -2.07
C ALA A 42 1.93 8.83 -1.10
N ILE A 43 1.92 7.58 -1.57
CA ILE A 43 2.33 6.39 -0.80
C ILE A 43 3.86 6.33 -0.65
N ILE A 44 4.63 6.56 -1.74
CA ILE A 44 6.11 6.57 -1.70
C ILE A 44 6.62 7.60 -0.69
N SER A 45 6.10 8.83 -0.74
CA SER A 45 6.48 9.88 0.22
C SER A 45 6.23 9.45 1.68
N ALA A 46 5.16 8.71 1.94
CA ALA A 46 4.88 8.17 3.29
C ALA A 46 5.84 7.05 3.69
N LEU A 47 6.16 6.13 2.75
CA LEU A 47 7.11 5.04 2.98
C LEU A 47 8.52 5.56 3.28
N GLU A 48 8.95 6.58 2.56
CA GLU A 48 10.27 7.23 2.73
C GLU A 48 10.34 8.08 4.01
N ARG A 49 9.19 8.31 4.68
CA ARG A 49 9.07 9.15 5.88
C ARG A 49 9.65 10.56 5.65
N GLN A 50 9.61 11.03 4.41
CA GLN A 50 10.12 12.35 4.06
C GLN A 50 9.00 13.38 4.28
N ALA A 51 9.17 14.22 5.30
CA ALA A 51 8.24 15.31 5.54
C ALA A 51 8.43 16.40 4.46
N PRO A 52 7.37 16.74 3.69
CA PRO A 52 7.45 17.83 2.73
C PRO A 52 7.54 19.18 3.47
N PRO A 53 8.09 20.24 2.83
CA PRO A 53 8.19 21.57 3.44
C PRO A 53 6.82 22.20 3.79
N ARG A 54 5.76 21.75 3.12
CA ARG A 54 4.36 22.07 3.42
C ARG A 54 3.52 20.80 3.34
N PRO A 55 2.50 20.64 4.20
CA PRO A 55 1.63 19.46 4.19
C PRO A 55 0.99 19.25 2.81
N LEU A 56 1.08 18.04 2.28
CA LEU A 56 0.31 17.60 1.11
C LEU A 56 -1.10 17.16 1.53
N THR A 57 -1.92 16.68 0.59
CA THR A 57 -3.33 16.36 0.83
C THR A 57 -3.53 15.35 1.97
N HIS A 58 -2.80 14.24 1.97
CA HIS A 58 -2.93 13.23 3.03
C HIS A 58 -2.33 13.71 4.36
N ASP A 59 -1.32 14.58 4.35
CA ASP A 59 -0.80 15.22 5.56
C ASP A 59 -1.82 16.20 6.14
N LEU A 60 -2.49 16.99 5.30
CA LEU A 60 -3.58 17.88 5.69
C LEU A 60 -4.74 17.09 6.31
N PHE A 61 -5.09 15.94 5.73
CA PHE A 61 -6.12 15.07 6.28
C PHE A 61 -5.74 14.55 7.68
N VAL A 62 -4.50 14.10 7.86
CA VAL A 62 -3.98 13.67 9.18
C VAL A 62 -3.99 14.83 10.18
N ASN A 63 -3.57 16.03 9.76
CA ASN A 63 -3.61 17.22 10.61
C ASN A 63 -5.05 17.58 11.02
N LEU A 64 -6.02 17.43 10.11
CA LEU A 64 -7.43 17.63 10.40
C LEU A 64 -7.93 16.60 11.42
N MET A 65 -7.62 15.32 11.25
CA MET A 65 -7.95 14.30 12.24
C MET A 65 -7.38 14.63 13.62
N GLN A 66 -6.09 15.01 13.66
CA GLN A 66 -5.41 15.36 14.92
C GLN A 66 -6.03 16.60 15.58
N GLY A 67 -6.33 17.64 14.82
CA GLY A 67 -6.95 18.87 15.33
C GLY A 67 -8.34 18.66 15.91
N TRP A 68 -9.01 17.56 15.54
CA TRP A 68 -10.33 17.16 16.05
C TRP A 68 -10.27 15.97 17.01
N ASN A 69 -9.07 15.60 17.48
CA ASN A 69 -8.84 14.47 18.38
C ASN A 69 -9.40 13.14 17.83
N MET A 70 -9.37 12.98 16.52
CA MET A 70 -9.73 11.74 15.83
C MET A 70 -8.49 10.86 15.64
N LYS A 71 -8.63 9.56 15.92
CA LYS A 71 -7.59 8.56 15.74
C LYS A 71 -8.02 7.54 14.69
N LEU A 72 -7.18 7.32 13.67
CA LEU A 72 -7.34 6.15 12.81
C LEU A 72 -6.93 4.91 13.62
N GLU A 73 -7.85 3.96 13.80
CA GLU A 73 -7.56 2.70 14.50
C GLU A 73 -6.94 1.68 13.56
N ARG A 74 -7.44 1.63 12.32
CA ARG A 74 -7.01 0.73 11.25
C ARG A 74 -7.67 1.13 9.94
N ILE A 75 -7.18 0.58 8.83
CA ILE A 75 -7.92 0.51 7.57
C ILE A 75 -8.30 -0.94 7.27
N ILE A 76 -9.38 -1.14 6.53
CA ILE A 76 -9.81 -2.46 6.08
C ILE A 76 -10.11 -2.40 4.59
N ILE A 77 -9.40 -3.19 3.78
CA ILE A 77 -9.77 -3.47 2.39
C ILE A 77 -10.72 -4.66 2.42
N HIS A 78 -12.00 -4.43 2.10
CA HIS A 78 -13.08 -5.35 2.46
C HIS A 78 -13.83 -5.96 1.29
N SER A 79 -13.72 -5.41 0.08
CA SER A 79 -14.33 -6.03 -1.10
C SER A 79 -13.55 -5.75 -2.38
N LEU A 80 -13.78 -6.63 -3.36
CA LEU A 80 -13.38 -6.49 -4.75
C LEU A 80 -14.64 -6.72 -5.61
N GLN A 81 -15.05 -5.72 -6.38
CA GLN A 81 -16.22 -5.80 -7.27
C GLN A 81 -15.83 -5.19 -8.61
N ASP A 82 -16.07 -5.90 -9.71
CA ASP A 82 -15.74 -5.44 -11.07
C ASP A 82 -14.31 -4.88 -11.18
N ASN A 83 -13.34 -5.64 -10.66
CA ASN A 83 -11.91 -5.27 -10.56
C ASN A 83 -11.62 -3.98 -9.77
N THR A 84 -12.56 -3.51 -8.95
CA THR A 84 -12.43 -2.33 -8.10
C THR A 84 -12.39 -2.74 -6.63
N PHE A 85 -11.29 -2.43 -5.97
CA PHE A 85 -11.13 -2.64 -4.53
C PHE A 85 -11.77 -1.51 -3.73
N TYR A 86 -12.42 -1.86 -2.61
CA TYR A 86 -13.01 -0.92 -1.66
C TYR A 86 -12.33 -1.04 -0.30
N ALA A 87 -12.19 0.09 0.38
CA ALA A 87 -11.63 0.15 1.71
C ALA A 87 -12.42 1.07 2.62
N ILE A 88 -12.25 0.88 3.93
CA ILE A 88 -12.78 1.77 4.95
C ILE A 88 -11.69 2.22 5.90
N LEU A 89 -11.79 3.47 6.35
CA LEU A 89 -11.04 4.00 7.49
C LEU A 89 -11.87 3.76 8.76
N CYS A 90 -11.36 2.99 9.72
CA CYS A 90 -11.98 2.84 11.03
C CYS A 90 -11.45 3.94 11.96
N VAL A 91 -12.22 5.01 12.15
CA VAL A 91 -11.83 6.20 12.92
C VAL A 91 -12.55 6.23 14.27
N ARG A 92 -11.83 6.63 15.32
CA ARG A 92 -12.37 6.84 16.67
C ARG A 92 -12.21 8.29 17.12
N GLN A 93 -13.25 8.85 17.73
CA GLN A 93 -13.24 10.13 18.43
C GLN A 93 -13.92 9.94 19.80
N GLY A 94 -13.13 9.90 20.87
CA GLY A 94 -13.65 9.51 22.20
C GLY A 94 -14.22 8.09 22.19
N GLU A 95 -15.52 7.95 22.50
CA GLU A 95 -16.27 6.70 22.45
C GLU A 95 -16.91 6.42 21.08
N VAL A 96 -16.98 7.44 20.21
CA VAL A 96 -17.61 7.32 18.90
C VAL A 96 -16.65 6.64 17.93
N LYS A 97 -17.13 5.59 17.28
CA LYS A 97 -16.46 4.94 16.15
C LYS A 97 -17.22 5.19 14.86
N LYS A 98 -16.49 5.44 13.78
CA LYS A 98 -17.04 5.63 12.43
C LYS A 98 -16.20 4.89 11.42
N GLU A 99 -16.89 4.30 10.45
CA GLU A 99 -16.28 3.74 9.24
C GLU A 99 -16.53 4.75 8.12
N ILE A 100 -15.46 5.11 7.42
CA ILE A 100 -15.50 6.08 6.33
C ILE A 100 -15.04 5.36 5.08
N ASP A 101 -15.90 5.34 4.06
CA ASP A 101 -15.58 4.79 2.75
C ASP A 101 -14.36 5.50 2.14
N ALA A 102 -13.46 4.72 1.57
CA ALA A 102 -12.21 5.19 0.99
C ALA A 102 -11.73 4.27 -0.12
N ARG A 103 -11.05 4.86 -1.11
CA ARG A 103 -10.24 4.05 -2.02
C ARG A 103 -9.06 3.45 -1.25
N PRO A 104 -8.63 2.21 -1.57
CA PRO A 104 -7.49 1.58 -0.92
C PRO A 104 -6.22 2.43 -0.96
N SER A 105 -5.96 3.12 -2.09
CA SER A 105 -4.79 3.98 -2.25
C SER A 105 -4.72 5.11 -1.23
N ASP A 106 -5.84 5.81 -1.00
CA ASP A 106 -5.95 6.88 -0.02
C ASP A 106 -5.85 6.32 1.41
N ALA A 107 -6.54 5.20 1.66
CA ALA A 107 -6.51 4.53 2.95
C ALA A 107 -5.10 4.09 3.34
N ILE A 108 -4.36 3.48 2.43
CA ILE A 108 -2.96 3.07 2.62
C ILE A 108 -2.08 4.30 2.88
N ALA A 109 -2.23 5.37 2.10
CA ALA A 109 -1.43 6.59 2.27
C ALA A 109 -1.63 7.26 3.64
N ILE A 110 -2.86 7.22 4.20
CA ILE A 110 -3.16 7.73 5.55
C ILE A 110 -2.68 6.76 6.63
N ALA A 111 -2.87 5.45 6.43
CA ALA A 111 -2.43 4.42 7.36
C ALA A 111 -0.91 4.50 7.59
N LEU A 112 -0.13 4.65 6.52
CA LEU A 112 1.33 4.82 6.62
C LEU A 112 1.73 6.06 7.41
N ARG A 113 1.06 7.20 7.20
CA ARG A 113 1.36 8.46 7.92
C ARG A 113 0.98 8.41 9.40
N THR A 114 -0.07 7.66 9.73
CA THR A 114 -0.56 7.51 11.11
C THR A 114 0.04 6.30 11.83
N ASN A 115 0.83 5.48 11.13
CA ASN A 115 1.29 4.16 11.58
C ASN A 115 0.11 3.26 12.04
N SER A 116 -1.01 3.33 11.33
CA SER A 116 -2.18 2.50 11.59
C SER A 116 -2.07 1.16 10.84
N PRO A 117 -2.56 0.05 11.41
CA PRO A 117 -2.50 -1.25 10.77
C PRO A 117 -3.43 -1.33 9.55
N ILE A 118 -2.98 -2.08 8.55
CA ILE A 118 -3.70 -2.33 7.30
C ILE A 118 -4.23 -3.76 7.35
N TRP A 119 -5.55 -3.90 7.26
CA TRP A 119 -6.21 -5.21 7.24
C TRP A 119 -6.87 -5.45 5.89
N VAL A 120 -6.90 -6.71 5.48
CA VAL A 120 -7.61 -7.15 4.28
C VAL A 120 -8.52 -8.32 4.64
N MET A 121 -9.74 -8.33 4.11
CA MET A 121 -10.65 -9.46 4.28
C MET A 121 -10.15 -10.71 3.56
N GLU A 122 -10.39 -11.87 4.15
CA GLU A 122 -9.89 -13.14 3.61
C GLU A 122 -10.48 -13.45 2.23
N GLU A 123 -11.73 -13.08 1.99
CA GLU A 123 -12.40 -13.21 0.69
C GLU A 123 -11.65 -12.41 -0.38
N VAL A 124 -11.27 -11.16 -0.08
CA VAL A 124 -10.47 -10.32 -0.99
C VAL A 124 -9.10 -10.95 -1.28
N ILE A 125 -8.49 -11.58 -0.30
CA ILE A 125 -7.21 -12.29 -0.47
C ILE A 125 -7.42 -13.55 -1.32
N ALA A 126 -8.48 -14.31 -1.09
CA ALA A 126 -8.78 -15.50 -1.88
C ALA A 126 -9.00 -15.17 -3.37
N ASP A 127 -9.65 -14.05 -3.66
CA ASP A 127 -10.00 -13.65 -5.02
C ASP A 127 -8.84 -13.02 -5.80
N ALA A 128 -7.91 -12.33 -5.12
CA ALA A 128 -6.94 -11.47 -5.79
C ALA A 128 -5.48 -11.58 -5.29
N SER A 129 -5.18 -12.46 -4.33
CA SER A 129 -3.79 -12.65 -3.90
C SER A 129 -3.00 -13.60 -4.80
N ILE A 130 -1.70 -13.36 -4.86
CA ILE A 130 -0.73 -14.19 -5.55
C ILE A 130 0.14 -14.87 -4.48
N PRO A 131 0.37 -16.20 -4.57
CA PRO A 131 1.31 -16.89 -3.70
C PRO A 131 2.75 -16.40 -3.95
N VAL A 132 3.50 -16.18 -2.87
CA VAL A 132 4.89 -15.65 -2.88
C VAL A 132 5.90 -16.77 -2.58
N ASP A 133 5.43 -17.96 -2.20
CA ASP A 133 6.26 -18.97 -1.57
C ASP A 133 7.26 -19.66 -2.50
N ARG A 134 8.41 -20.01 -1.93
CA ARG A 134 9.47 -20.77 -2.61
C ARG A 134 9.13 -22.24 -2.76
N ASP A 135 8.10 -22.78 -2.12
CA ASP A 135 7.65 -24.17 -2.33
C ASP A 135 6.35 -24.27 -3.15
N ALA A 136 5.92 -23.17 -3.76
CA ALA A 136 4.75 -23.13 -4.63
C ALA A 136 4.94 -24.02 -5.87
N ASP A 137 3.86 -24.67 -6.30
CA ASP A 137 3.84 -25.57 -7.46
C ASP A 137 4.41 -24.88 -8.70
N GLU A 138 4.92 -25.68 -9.64
CA GLU A 138 5.64 -25.17 -10.81
C GLU A 138 4.78 -24.22 -11.67
N GLU A 139 3.45 -24.37 -11.64
CA GLU A 139 2.44 -23.48 -12.23
C GLU A 139 2.27 -22.17 -11.48
N GLU A 140 2.23 -22.17 -10.14
CA GLU A 140 2.09 -20.96 -9.33
C GLU A 140 3.35 -20.09 -9.39
N ARG A 141 4.54 -20.73 -9.35
CA ARG A 141 5.81 -20.04 -9.62
C ARG A 141 5.88 -19.53 -11.06
N ARG A 142 5.25 -20.20 -12.02
CA ARG A 142 5.15 -19.70 -13.39
C ARG A 142 4.26 -18.47 -13.45
N ALA A 143 3.10 -18.46 -12.80
CA ALA A 143 2.22 -17.29 -12.71
C ALA A 143 2.89 -16.10 -12.00
N PHE A 144 3.58 -16.34 -10.87
CA PHE A 144 4.35 -15.30 -10.18
C PHE A 144 5.54 -14.83 -11.01
N ARG A 145 6.30 -15.73 -11.66
CA ARG A 145 7.39 -15.34 -12.55
C ARG A 145 6.91 -14.68 -13.83
N GLU A 146 5.75 -15.01 -14.35
CA GLU A 146 5.15 -14.36 -15.52
C GLU A 146 4.72 -12.94 -15.13
N PHE A 147 4.00 -12.80 -14.01
CA PHE A 147 3.66 -11.52 -13.40
C PHE A 147 4.91 -10.66 -13.11
N VAL A 148 5.93 -11.22 -12.45
CA VAL A 148 7.19 -10.52 -12.15
C VAL A 148 8.05 -10.33 -13.40
N SER A 149 8.03 -11.20 -14.40
CA SER A 149 8.80 -11.00 -15.65
C SER A 149 8.21 -9.90 -16.51
N ASN A 150 6.90 -9.66 -16.36
CA ASN A 150 6.21 -8.48 -16.85
C ASN A 150 6.47 -7.25 -15.96
N ILE A 151 7.39 -7.30 -15.00
CA ILE A 151 7.86 -6.17 -14.18
C ILE A 151 9.39 -6.18 -14.25
N ARG A 152 10.01 -5.25 -14.97
CA ARG A 152 11.47 -5.33 -15.17
C ARG A 152 12.17 -5.04 -13.84
N PRO A 153 13.34 -5.65 -13.56
CA PRO A 153 14.14 -5.34 -12.36
C PRO A 153 14.47 -3.85 -12.20
N GLU A 154 14.53 -3.11 -13.31
CA GLU A 154 14.74 -1.66 -13.35
C GLU A 154 13.54 -0.84 -12.83
N ASP A 155 12.34 -1.45 -12.74
CA ASP A 155 11.11 -0.84 -12.23
C ASP A 155 11.03 -0.91 -10.69
N PHE A 156 11.93 -1.65 -10.02
CA PHE A 156 12.16 -1.54 -8.58
C PHE A 156 13.13 -0.39 -8.31
N THR A 157 12.63 0.80 -8.01
CA THR A 157 13.48 1.91 -7.54
C THR A 157 14.04 1.60 -6.17
N GLN A 158 15.20 0.93 -6.15
CA GLN A 158 16.10 0.88 -5.01
C GLN A 158 17.38 1.62 -5.39
N ARG A 159 17.56 2.84 -4.90
CA ARG A 159 18.89 3.48 -4.88
C ARG A 159 19.33 3.75 -3.46
N ARG A 160 20.04 2.76 -2.90
CA ARG A 160 21.15 2.99 -1.98
C ARG A 160 22.20 3.82 -2.72
N GLY A 161 22.66 4.92 -2.13
CA GLY A 161 23.85 5.63 -2.62
C GLY A 161 23.91 7.12 -2.26
N PHE A 162 23.74 7.49 -1.00
CA PHE A 162 24.32 8.74 -0.50
C PHE A 162 25.75 8.40 -0.04
N GLN A 163 26.75 8.76 -0.84
CA GLN A 163 28.11 8.98 -0.33
C GLN A 163 28.31 10.51 -0.23
N PRO A 164 28.73 11.03 0.94
CA PRO A 164 29.07 12.42 1.09
C PRO A 164 30.52 12.62 0.63
N ASN A 165 30.76 13.52 -0.31
CA ASN A 165 32.04 14.21 -0.51
C ASN A 165 31.64 15.67 -0.80
N GLY A 166 32.01 16.68 -0.02
CA GLY A 166 33.35 16.90 0.52
C GLY A 166 34.09 17.81 -0.46
N GLU A 167 33.94 19.12 -0.22
CA GLU A 167 34.79 20.28 -0.58
C GLU A 167 35.65 20.27 -1.85
N SER A 168 35.47 21.31 -2.68
CA SER A 168 36.50 22.30 -3.05
C SER A 168 35.82 23.58 -3.55
#